data_AF-A0A660A9H7-F1
#
_entry.id   AF-A0A660A9H7-F1
#
_cell.length_a   1.000
_cell.length_b   1.000
_cell.length_c   1.000
_cell.angle_alpha   90.00
_cell.angle_beta   90.00
_cell.angle_gamma   90.00
#
_symmetry.space_group_name_H-M   'P 1'
#
loop_
_entity.id
_entity.type
_entity.pdbx_description
1 polymer ?
#
loop_
_entity_poly.entity_id
_entity_poly.type
_entity_poly.pdbx_seq_one_letter_code
_entity_poly.pdbx_strand_id
1 'polypeptide(L)'
;SDAYIGVMIDDLVTKGTLEPYRLLTSRAEYRLILRHDNADMRLTEIGRDIGLVDDDRWNAFEIKKNQFDNELKRLDSIKLKPIKETNDRVQDLGFKPLTDAMTAKEFMRRPEIDYATAVSFFGPAAEDLDAK
;
A
#
# COMPACT_ATOMS: atom_id res chain seq x y z
N SER A 1 -4.31 -11.99 12.52
CA SER A 1 -2.85 -12.07 12.77
C SER A 1 -2.23 -10.83 12.18
N ASP A 2 -1.72 -9.94 13.04
CA ASP A 2 -1.40 -8.56 12.64
C ASP A 2 0.09 -8.36 12.32
N ALA A 3 0.94 -9.27 12.78
CA ALA A 3 2.38 -9.28 12.50
C ALA A 3 3.02 -10.66 12.59
N TYR A 4 4.18 -10.82 11.94
CA TYR A 4 5.00 -12.02 12.02
C TYR A 4 5.43 -12.35 13.45
N ILE A 5 5.65 -11.35 14.31
CA ILE A 5 5.96 -11.57 15.73
C ILE A 5 4.81 -12.27 16.45
N GLY A 6 3.55 -11.91 16.16
CA GLY A 6 2.38 -12.56 16.73
C GLY A 6 2.24 -14.00 16.26
N VAL A 7 2.49 -14.27 14.97
CA VAL A 7 2.49 -15.63 14.42
C VAL A 7 3.57 -16.50 15.08
N MET A 8 4.77 -15.95 15.29
CA MET A 8 5.86 -16.64 15.95
C MET A 8 5.53 -16.96 17.42
N ILE A 9 5.02 -15.99 18.18
CA ILE A 9 4.64 -16.20 19.58
C ILE A 9 3.54 -17.26 19.68
N ASP A 10 2.49 -17.16 18.86
CA ASP A 10 1.40 -18.14 18.82
C ASP A 10 1.92 -19.55 18.51
N ASP A 11 2.75 -19.71 17.47
CA ASP A 11 3.32 -21.01 17.12
C ASP A 11 4.18 -21.58 18.26
N LEU A 12 5.02 -20.76 18.90
CA LEU A 12 5.89 -21.20 20.00
C LEU A 12 5.09 -21.63 21.23
N VAL A 13 4.03 -20.92 21.57
CA VAL A 13 3.18 -21.23 22.73
C VAL A 13 2.27 -22.42 22.48
N THR A 14 1.69 -22.52 21.27
CA THR A 14 0.67 -23.55 20.97
C THR A 14 1.27 -24.87 20.52
N LYS A 15 2.35 -24.85 19.73
CA LYS A 15 2.95 -26.06 19.15
C LYS A 15 4.22 -26.49 19.88
N GLY A 16 4.84 -25.59 20.65
CA GLY A 16 6.18 -25.80 21.17
C GLY A 16 7.23 -25.91 20.06
N THR A 17 8.45 -26.29 20.42
CA THR A 17 9.56 -26.42 19.46
C THR A 17 10.50 -27.52 19.92
N LEU A 18 10.47 -28.67 19.23
CA LEU A 18 11.51 -29.71 19.37
C LEU A 18 12.76 -29.39 18.52
N GLU A 19 12.55 -28.69 17.40
CA GLU A 19 13.57 -28.28 16.44
C GLU A 19 13.51 -26.76 16.23
N PRO A 20 14.62 -26.08 15.90
CA PRO A 20 14.66 -24.63 15.78
C PRO A 20 13.55 -24.05 14.89
N TYR A 21 12.76 -23.13 15.44
CA TYR A 21 11.65 -22.50 14.72
C TYR A 21 12.13 -21.80 13.43
N ARG A 22 11.40 -22.00 12.33
CA ARG A 22 11.66 -21.36 11.04
C ARG A 22 10.40 -20.66 10.54
N LEU A 23 10.48 -19.34 10.48
CA LEU A 23 9.34 -18.44 10.23
C LEU A 23 8.83 -18.46 8.77
N LEU A 24 9.68 -18.87 7.81
CA LEU A 24 9.41 -18.75 6.37
C LEU A 24 8.93 -20.02 5.67
N THR A 25 8.64 -21.12 6.40
CA THR A 25 8.53 -22.44 5.76
C THR A 25 7.14 -22.88 5.31
N SER A 26 6.00 -22.29 5.72
CA SER A 26 4.71 -22.86 5.25
C SER A 26 3.43 -22.02 5.22
N ARG A 27 3.37 -20.78 5.72
CA ARG A 27 2.14 -19.96 5.63
C ARG A 27 2.28 -18.83 4.62
N ALA A 28 1.86 -19.07 3.38
CA ALA A 28 1.91 -18.10 2.28
C ALA A 28 0.76 -17.07 2.32
N GLU A 29 -0.40 -17.45 2.86
CA GLU A 29 -1.63 -16.65 2.84
C GLU A 29 -1.54 -15.33 3.63
N TYR A 30 -0.85 -15.32 4.77
CA TYR A 30 -0.69 -14.09 5.56
C TYR A 30 0.41 -13.17 5.00
N ARG A 31 1.30 -13.65 4.12
CA ARG A 31 2.49 -12.87 3.71
C ARG A 31 2.15 -11.63 2.92
N LEU A 32 1.07 -11.65 2.14
CA LEU A 32 0.64 -10.50 1.34
C LEU A 32 0.13 -9.34 2.21
N ILE A 33 -0.42 -9.65 3.38
CA ILE A 33 -0.90 -8.64 4.35
C ILE A 33 0.25 -8.25 5.29
N LEU A 34 1.12 -9.20 5.65
CA LEU A 34 2.20 -9.01 6.62
C LEU A 34 3.53 -8.55 6.02
N ARG A 35 3.52 -7.66 5.02
CA ARG A 35 4.75 -7.30 4.32
C ARG A 35 5.65 -6.35 5.12
N HIS A 36 6.92 -6.28 4.76
CA HIS A 36 7.86 -5.41 5.47
C HIS A 36 7.57 -3.92 5.22
N ASP A 37 7.11 -3.57 4.02
CA ASP A 37 6.78 -2.20 3.57
C ASP A 37 5.58 -1.57 4.28
N ASN A 38 4.72 -2.37 4.91
CA ASN A 38 3.52 -1.89 5.61
C ASN A 38 3.53 -2.19 7.12
N ALA A 39 4.68 -2.55 7.69
CA ALA A 39 4.78 -2.91 9.09
C ALA A 39 4.48 -1.72 10.02
N ASP A 40 4.87 -0.52 9.61
CA ASP A 40 4.59 0.74 10.27
C ASP A 40 3.07 1.02 10.33
N MET A 41 2.36 0.90 9.21
CA MET A 41 0.91 1.06 9.09
C MET A 41 0.13 0.05 9.96
N ARG A 42 0.73 -1.10 10.28
CA ARG A 42 0.09 -2.13 11.11
C ARG A 42 0.42 -2.00 12.60
N LEU A 43 1.61 -1.53 12.96
CA LEU A 43 2.14 -1.67 14.32
C LEU A 43 2.51 -0.37 15.02
N THR A 44 2.67 0.74 14.30
CA THR A 44 3.15 1.99 14.93
C THR A 44 2.11 2.55 15.90
N GLU A 45 0.82 2.51 15.56
CA GLU A 45 -0.27 2.93 16.46
C GLU A 45 -0.29 2.10 17.75
N ILE A 46 -0.24 0.77 17.61
CA ILE A 46 -0.17 -0.15 18.76
C ILE A 46 1.07 0.17 19.61
N GLY A 47 2.22 0.36 18.97
CA GLY A 47 3.47 0.70 19.64
C GLY A 47 3.40 2.04 20.38
N ARG A 48 2.66 3.02 19.85
CA ARG A 48 2.43 4.30 20.51
C ARG A 48 1.56 4.15 21.74
N ASP A 49 0.46 3.41 21.63
CA ASP A 49 -0.47 3.17 22.74
C ASP A 49 0.19 2.49 23.95
N ILE A 50 1.19 1.63 23.70
CA ILE A 50 1.95 0.92 24.75
C ILE A 50 3.28 1.60 25.12
N GLY A 51 3.56 2.79 24.59
CA GLY A 51 4.74 3.59 24.96
C GLY A 51 6.08 3.14 24.35
N LEU A 52 6.06 2.33 23.29
CA LEU A 52 7.26 1.89 22.56
C LEU A 52 7.64 2.80 21.37
N VAL A 53 6.77 3.74 20.99
CA VAL A 53 7.00 4.69 19.89
C VAL A 53 7.15 6.10 20.45
N ASP A 54 8.33 6.68 20.25
CA ASP A 54 8.66 8.05 20.62
C ASP A 54 7.95 9.09 19.73
N ASP A 55 8.05 10.36 20.13
CA ASP A 55 7.36 11.47 19.44
C ASP A 55 7.90 11.69 18.03
N ASP A 56 9.21 11.57 17.83
CA ASP A 56 9.85 11.76 16.51
C ASP A 56 9.35 10.72 15.50
N ARG A 57 9.32 9.44 15.89
CA ARG A 57 8.79 8.35 15.06
C ARG A 57 7.29 8.48 14.85
N TRP A 58 6.55 8.88 15.88
CA TRP A 58 5.11 9.11 15.77
C TRP A 58 4.79 10.20 14.75
N ASN A 59 5.49 11.34 14.82
CA ASN A 59 5.29 12.45 13.89
C ASN A 59 5.60 12.04 12.44
N ALA A 60 6.70 11.30 12.22
CA ALA A 60 7.04 10.79 10.89
C ALA A 60 5.95 9.83 10.36
N PHE A 61 5.44 8.95 11.21
CA PHE A 61 4.35 8.04 10.86
C PHE A 61 3.06 8.77 10.52
N GLU A 62 2.65 9.78 11.31
CA GLU A 62 1.46 10.57 11.03
C GLU A 62 1.56 11.32 9.70
N ILE A 63 2.72 11.91 9.40
CA ILE A 63 2.97 12.57 8.12
C ILE A 63 2.77 11.57 6.98
N LYS A 64 3.46 10.42 7.03
CA LYS A 64 3.35 9.37 6.00
C LYS A 64 1.91 8.87 5.83
N LYS A 65 1.21 8.61 6.94
CA LYS A 65 -0.18 8.14 6.93
C LYS A 65 -1.12 9.17 6.30
N ASN A 66 -0.98 10.43 6.67
CA ASN A 66 -1.79 11.51 6.12
C ASN A 66 -1.53 11.70 4.62
N GLN A 67 -0.27 11.67 4.19
CA GLN A 67 0.10 11.73 2.77
C GLN A 67 -0.53 10.60 1.96
N PHE A 68 -0.45 9.36 2.48
CA PHE A 68 -1.07 8.20 1.85
C PHE A 68 -2.58 8.35 1.74
N ASP A 69 -3.25 8.73 2.83
CA ASP A 69 -4.71 8.88 2.87
C ASP A 69 -5.20 10.02 1.97
N ASN A 70 -4.47 11.13 1.93
CA ASN A 70 -4.76 12.26 1.05
C ASN A 70 -4.63 11.88 -0.42
N GLU A 71 -3.54 11.20 -0.79
CA GLU A 71 -3.33 10.78 -2.17
C GLU A 71 -4.35 9.72 -2.58
N LEU A 72 -4.69 8.78 -1.70
CA LEU A 72 -5.72 7.79 -1.98
C LEU A 72 -7.09 8.43 -2.23
N LYS A 73 -7.45 9.46 -1.44
CA LYS A 73 -8.66 10.27 -1.67
C LYS A 73 -8.61 11.03 -2.99
N ARG A 74 -7.46 11.64 -3.31
CA ARG A 74 -7.25 12.36 -4.57
C ARG A 74 -7.48 11.42 -5.76
N LEU A 75 -6.85 10.25 -5.76
CA LEU A 75 -6.96 9.25 -6.83
C LEU A 75 -8.38 8.67 -6.96
N ASP A 76 -9.14 8.60 -5.88
CA ASP A 76 -10.55 8.18 -5.91
C ASP A 76 -11.46 9.28 -6.49
N SER A 77 -11.11 10.56 -6.29
CA SER A 77 -11.88 11.70 -6.77
C SER A 77 -11.65 12.04 -8.25
N ILE A 78 -10.45 11.77 -8.78
CA ILE A 78 -10.10 12.08 -10.17
C ILE A 78 -10.66 10.99 -11.09
N LYS A 79 -11.44 11.40 -12.10
CA LYS A 79 -12.02 10.50 -13.10
C LYS A 79 -11.40 10.70 -14.47
N LEU A 80 -10.91 9.60 -15.03
CA LEU A 80 -10.44 9.50 -16.40
C LEU A 80 -11.64 9.27 -17.32
N LYS A 81 -11.93 10.26 -18.18
CA LYS A 81 -13.05 10.21 -19.12
C LYS A 81 -12.65 9.54 -20.43
N PRO A 82 -13.56 8.81 -21.10
CA PRO A 82 -13.32 8.17 -22.40
C PRO A 82 -13.36 9.21 -23.55
N ILE A 83 -12.46 10.20 -23.50
CA ILE A 83 -12.26 11.18 -24.58
C ILE A 83 -11.15 10.71 -25.52
N LYS A 84 -11.13 11.24 -26.75
CA LYS A 84 -10.18 10.86 -27.79
C LYS A 84 -8.72 10.93 -27.31
N GLU A 85 -8.30 12.06 -26.74
CA GLU A 85 -6.93 12.26 -26.25
C GLU A 85 -6.52 11.23 -25.18
N THR A 86 -7.40 10.95 -24.22
CA THR A 86 -7.17 9.91 -23.21
C THR A 86 -7.05 8.53 -23.84
N ASN A 87 -7.96 8.17 -24.74
CA ASN A 87 -7.97 6.86 -25.38
C ASN A 87 -6.78 6.67 -26.31
N ASP A 88 -6.29 7.72 -26.96
CA ASP A 88 -5.07 7.68 -27.76
C ASP A 88 -3.87 7.33 -26.86
N ARG A 89 -3.69 8.06 -25.75
CA ARG A 89 -2.63 7.78 -24.76
C ARG A 89 -2.72 6.40 -24.10
N VAL A 90 -3.95 5.94 -23.81
CA VAL A 90 -4.18 4.60 -23.24
C VAL A 90 -3.85 3.49 -24.27
N GLN A 91 -4.15 3.72 -25.55
CA GLN A 91 -3.80 2.80 -26.63
C GLN A 91 -2.30 2.79 -26.94
N ASP A 92 -1.61 3.93 -26.82
CA ASP A 92 -0.14 4.00 -26.96
C ASP A 92 0.59 3.14 -25.91
N LEU A 93 -0.02 2.97 -24.72
CA LEU A 93 0.44 2.06 -23.68
C LEU A 93 0.03 0.59 -23.93
N GLY A 94 -0.65 0.29 -25.03
CA GLY A 94 -1.08 -1.06 -25.40
C GLY A 94 -2.40 -1.52 -24.77
N PHE A 95 -3.15 -0.63 -24.13
CA PHE A 95 -4.44 -0.97 -23.51
C PHE A 95 -5.62 -0.74 -24.45
N LYS A 96 -6.74 -1.42 -24.14
CA LYS A 96 -8.03 -1.14 -24.78
C LYS A 96 -8.52 0.26 -24.43
N PRO A 97 -9.20 0.95 -25.36
CA PRO A 97 -9.81 2.25 -25.07
C PRO A 97 -10.83 2.12 -23.94
N LEU A 98 -10.93 3.17 -23.15
CA LEU A 98 -11.92 3.29 -22.10
C LEU A 98 -13.32 3.42 -22.72
N THR A 99 -14.23 2.56 -22.29
CA THR A 99 -15.67 2.65 -22.64
C THR A 99 -16.40 3.57 -21.69
N ASP A 100 -16.08 3.48 -20.40
CA ASP A 100 -16.69 4.22 -19.31
C ASP A 100 -15.65 5.04 -18.56
N ALA A 101 -16.12 6.08 -17.86
CA ALA A 101 -15.25 6.84 -16.98
C ALA A 101 -14.85 5.99 -15.76
N MET A 102 -13.57 6.01 -15.41
CA MET A 102 -13.02 5.28 -14.25
C MET A 102 -12.16 6.20 -13.41
N THR A 103 -12.00 5.89 -12.12
CA THR A 103 -11.16 6.69 -11.24
C THR A 103 -9.67 6.43 -11.51
N ALA A 104 -8.80 7.38 -11.15
CA ALA A 104 -7.36 7.17 -11.22
C ALA A 104 -6.92 5.95 -10.39
N LYS A 105 -7.57 5.75 -9.23
CA LYS A 105 -7.39 4.56 -8.39
C LYS A 105 -7.74 3.26 -9.11
N GLU A 106 -8.83 3.22 -9.88
CA GLU A 106 -9.21 2.05 -10.69
C GLU A 106 -8.22 1.82 -11.84
N PHE A 107 -7.78 2.89 -12.48
CA PHE A 107 -6.77 2.82 -13.54
C PHE A 107 -5.46 2.22 -13.02
N MET A 108 -5.02 2.60 -11.82
CA MET A 108 -3.82 2.08 -11.15
C MET A 108 -3.90 0.61 -10.71
N ARG A 109 -5.08 -0.02 -10.74
CA ARG A 109 -5.17 -1.47 -10.45
C ARG A 109 -4.68 -2.35 -11.60
N ARG A 110 -4.40 -1.74 -12.77
CA ARG A 110 -3.84 -2.45 -13.92
C ARG A 110 -2.38 -2.81 -13.61
N PRO A 111 -1.99 -4.10 -13.72
CA PRO A 111 -0.65 -4.56 -13.35
C PRO A 111 0.50 -3.82 -14.06
N GLU A 112 0.24 -3.31 -15.25
CA GLU A 112 1.23 -2.65 -16.11
C GLU A 112 1.27 -1.12 -15.89
N ILE A 113 0.46 -0.58 -14.98
CA ILE A 113 0.45 0.85 -14.61
C ILE A 113 1.13 1.03 -13.25
N ASP A 114 2.27 1.71 -13.25
CA ASP A 114 2.89 2.21 -12.02
C ASP A 114 2.40 3.63 -11.65
N TYR A 115 2.77 4.09 -10.45
CA TYR A 115 2.36 5.41 -9.96
C TYR A 115 2.87 6.54 -10.85
N ALA A 116 4.08 6.44 -11.39
CA ALA A 116 4.66 7.47 -12.27
C ALA A 116 3.87 7.59 -13.58
N THR A 117 3.50 6.46 -14.18
CA THR A 117 2.67 6.41 -15.38
C THR A 117 1.29 6.98 -15.08
N ALA A 118 0.67 6.61 -13.97
CA ALA A 118 -0.62 7.15 -13.53
C ALA A 118 -0.58 8.68 -13.39
N VAL A 119 0.43 9.21 -12.70
CA VAL A 119 0.62 10.67 -12.52
C VAL A 119 0.71 11.41 -13.85
N SER A 120 1.23 10.81 -14.91
CA SER A 120 1.25 11.43 -16.24
C SER A 120 -0.15 11.72 -16.80
N PHE A 121 -1.19 10.99 -16.37
CA PHE A 121 -2.58 11.19 -16.80
C PHE A 121 -3.34 12.19 -15.92
N PHE A 122 -3.02 12.26 -14.62
CA PHE A 122 -3.84 12.95 -13.62
C PHE A 122 -3.13 14.14 -12.95
N GLY A 123 -1.85 14.35 -13.25
CA GLY A 123 -0.98 15.29 -12.56
C GLY A 123 -0.40 14.71 -11.25
N PRO A 124 0.70 15.32 -10.76
CA PRO A 124 1.39 14.88 -9.55
C PRO A 124 0.53 15.06 -8.29
N ALA A 125 0.93 14.40 -7.21
CA ALA A 125 0.39 14.67 -5.89
C ALA A 125 0.58 16.16 -5.52
N ALA A 126 -0.30 16.66 -4.65
CA ALA A 126 -0.22 18.05 -4.18
C ALA A 126 0.94 18.27 -3.20
N GLU A 127 1.45 17.19 -2.61
CA GLU A 127 2.52 17.17 -1.63
C GLU A 127 3.58 16.13 -2.01
N ASP A 128 4.81 16.33 -1.55
CA ASP A 128 5.88 15.35 -1.73
C ASP A 128 5.58 14.13 -0.86
N LEU A 129 5.26 13.02 -1.52
CA LEU A 129 4.98 11.75 -0.85
C LEU A 129 6.28 11.13 -0.33
N ASP A 130 6.21 10.52 0.85
CA ASP A 130 7.30 9.69 1.35
C ASP A 130 7.66 8.60 0.31
N ALA A 131 8.95 8.50 -0.02
CA ALA A 131 9.48 7.56 -1.00
C ALA A 131 9.62 6.13 -0.44
N LYS A 132 9.31 5.89 0.84
CA LYS A 132 9.47 4.61 1.54
C LYS A 132 8.17 4.01 2.04
#